data_AF-A0A1W2DA77-F1
#
_entry.id   AF-A0A1W2DA77-F1
#
_cell.length_a   1.000
_cell.length_b   1.000
_cell.length_c   1.000
_cell.angle_alpha   90.00
_cell.angle_beta   90.00
_cell.angle_gamma   90.00
#
_symmetry.space_group_name_H-M   'P 1'
#
loop_
_entity.id
_entity.type
_entity.pdbx_description
1 polymer ?
#
loop_
_entity_poly.entity_id
_entity_poly.type
_entity_poly.pdbx_seq_one_letter_code
_entity_poly.pdbx_strand_id
1 'polypeptide(L)'
;MKRRNFLKSSALFGAAGVLPTGAIVAAPAGKAPDKEDEMYGKPYVVKRLKIPAPYYSFRKKNWHFIILDGNGPGLKLDGEQMNWLERELDSLKPNTPVLLMSHYPILTVTNTWEGGQHGDHKELKKLFYKHRDKVKICLSGHQHLLDEAVYNGVRYHCNGSMSGFWWGKGDEKSARPYFYQESSPGYALLKLYEDGRVENEYIPLDLS
;
A
#
# COMPACT_ATOMS: atom_id res chain seq x y z
N MET A 1 22.48 -1.05 -32.27
CA MET A 1 21.65 -0.41 -31.22
C MET A 1 22.10 -0.95 -29.87
N LYS A 2 22.72 -0.10 -29.03
CA LYS A 2 23.44 -0.52 -27.81
C LYS A 2 22.49 -1.10 -26.75
N ARG A 3 22.83 -2.29 -26.24
CA ARG A 3 22.20 -2.92 -25.07
C ARG A 3 22.32 -1.98 -23.85
N ARG A 4 21.19 -1.48 -23.35
CA ARG A 4 21.14 -0.73 -22.08
C ARG A 4 21.20 -1.72 -20.92
N ASN A 5 22.13 -1.49 -20.01
CA ASN A 5 22.33 -2.25 -18.77
C ASN A 5 21.04 -2.27 -17.95
N PHE A 6 20.38 -3.43 -17.93
CA PHE A 6 19.21 -3.71 -17.10
C PHE A 6 19.72 -4.16 -15.72
N LEU A 7 19.60 -3.30 -14.70
CA LEU A 7 19.91 -3.67 -13.33
C LEU A 7 18.79 -4.58 -12.79
N LYS A 8 19.11 -5.86 -12.64
CA LYS A 8 18.30 -6.87 -11.96
C LYS A 8 17.94 -6.42 -10.54
N SER A 9 16.75 -5.86 -10.33
CA SER A 9 16.05 -5.80 -9.03
C SER A 9 14.63 -5.26 -9.22
N SER A 10 13.77 -6.03 -9.88
CA SER A 10 12.32 -5.83 -9.84
C SER A 10 11.82 -6.21 -8.44
N ALA A 11 10.99 -5.37 -7.82
CA ALA A 11 10.27 -5.71 -6.59
C ALA A 11 8.80 -5.93 -6.93
N LEU A 12 8.25 -7.11 -6.61
CA LEU A 12 6.88 -7.49 -6.88
C LEU A 12 5.98 -7.04 -5.72
N PHE A 13 4.99 -6.21 -5.98
CA PHE A 13 4.00 -5.79 -4.98
C PHE A 13 2.62 -6.25 -5.43
N GLY A 14 2.32 -7.54 -5.22
CA GLY A 14 0.95 -8.02 -5.20
C GLY A 14 0.37 -7.85 -3.79
N ALA A 15 -0.96 -7.72 -3.69
CA ALA A 15 -1.69 -7.82 -2.42
C ALA A 15 -1.51 -9.18 -1.69
N ALA A 16 -0.59 -10.04 -2.15
CA ALA A 16 -0.02 -11.18 -1.43
C ALA A 16 1.38 -11.60 -2.00
N GLY A 17 2.46 -10.85 -1.72
CA GLY A 17 3.86 -11.23 -2.05
C GLY A 17 4.37 -10.66 -3.39
N VAL A 18 5.63 -10.23 -3.58
CA VAL A 18 6.93 -10.84 -3.22
C VAL A 18 7.98 -9.74 -2.90
N LEU A 19 8.08 -9.44 -1.61
CA LEU A 19 9.24 -9.19 -0.73
C LEU A 19 8.66 -9.45 0.68
N PRO A 20 9.43 -9.86 1.70
CA PRO A 20 8.87 -10.17 3.03
C PRO A 20 8.11 -9.00 3.70
N THR A 21 8.15 -7.81 3.10
CA THR A 21 7.52 -6.56 3.54
C THR A 21 6.10 -6.34 3.01
N GLY A 22 5.57 -7.20 2.13
CA GLY A 22 4.30 -6.98 1.43
C GLY A 22 3.02 -7.40 2.17
N ALA A 23 3.14 -8.03 3.34
CA ALA A 23 1.98 -8.25 4.19
C ALA A 23 1.70 -6.94 4.96
N ILE A 24 0.99 -6.03 4.29
CA ILE A 24 0.37 -4.91 4.97
C ILE A 24 -0.54 -5.52 6.03
N VAL A 25 -0.36 -5.09 7.28
CA VAL A 25 -1.00 -5.65 8.48
C VAL A 25 -2.51 -5.55 8.35
N ALA A 26 -3.13 -6.57 7.77
CA ALA A 26 -4.54 -6.86 7.91
C ALA A 26 -4.58 -8.16 8.71
N ALA A 27 -4.69 -8.02 10.04
CA ALA A 27 -4.94 -9.18 10.88
C ALA A 27 -6.32 -9.73 10.49
N PRO A 28 -6.48 -11.03 10.20
CA PRO A 28 -7.80 -11.62 10.15
C PRO A 28 -8.37 -11.57 11.58
N ALA A 29 -9.09 -10.49 11.90
CA ALA A 29 -9.92 -10.42 13.08
C ALA A 29 -11.08 -11.41 12.87
N GLY A 30 -10.87 -12.69 13.19
CA GLY A 30 -11.92 -13.69 13.04
C GLY A 30 -11.53 -15.16 13.03
N LYS A 31 -10.25 -15.52 13.22
CA LYS A 31 -9.83 -16.94 13.26
C LYS A 31 -9.27 -17.42 14.59
N ALA A 32 -9.01 -16.52 15.54
CA ALA A 32 -8.59 -16.92 16.87
C ALA A 32 -9.84 -17.18 17.74
N PRO A 33 -9.86 -18.27 18.52
CA PRO A 33 -11.02 -18.69 19.32
C PRO A 33 -11.48 -17.64 20.36
N ASP A 34 -10.55 -16.82 20.87
CA ASP A 34 -10.84 -15.69 21.75
C ASP A 34 -9.73 -14.60 21.66
N LYS A 35 -9.83 -13.57 22.52
CA LYS A 35 -8.93 -12.41 22.52
C LYS A 35 -7.57 -12.65 23.19
N GLU A 36 -7.45 -13.73 23.96
CA GLU A 36 -6.24 -14.10 24.69
C GLU A 36 -5.38 -15.11 23.93
N ASP A 37 -5.93 -15.71 22.87
CA ASP A 37 -5.22 -16.61 21.97
C ASP A 37 -3.99 -15.93 21.35
N GLU A 38 -2.88 -16.66 21.26
CA GLU A 38 -1.60 -16.15 20.72
C GLU A 38 -1.72 -15.68 19.25
N MET A 39 -2.72 -16.17 18.51
CA MET A 39 -3.03 -15.76 17.14
C MET A 39 -3.90 -14.50 17.06
N TYR A 40 -4.35 -13.95 18.19
CA TYR A 40 -5.23 -12.80 18.22
C TYR A 40 -4.48 -11.48 18.02
N GLY A 41 -4.99 -10.68 17.09
CA GLY A 41 -4.62 -9.27 16.94
C GLY A 41 -3.24 -9.02 16.32
N LYS A 42 -2.79 -7.77 16.48
CA LYS A 42 -1.58 -7.24 15.84
C LYS A 42 -0.27 -7.93 16.29
N PRO A 43 -0.08 -8.29 17.58
CA PRO A 43 1.16 -8.96 18.02
C PRO A 43 1.45 -10.26 17.26
N TYR A 44 0.41 -11.06 17.02
CA TYR A 44 0.53 -12.27 16.20
C TYR A 44 1.05 -11.97 14.80
N VAL A 45 0.44 -11.00 14.12
CA VAL A 45 0.81 -10.62 12.75
C VAL A 45 2.26 -10.15 12.68
N VAL A 46 2.67 -9.29 13.62
CA VAL A 46 4.05 -8.81 13.73
C VAL A 46 5.03 -9.99 13.87
N LYS A 47 4.75 -10.91 14.80
CA LYS A 47 5.56 -12.11 15.04
C LYS A 47 5.60 -13.03 13.83
N ARG A 48 4.44 -13.31 13.21
CA ARG A 48 4.30 -14.26 12.10
C ARG A 48 5.01 -13.78 10.84
N LEU A 49 4.91 -12.48 10.55
CA LEU A 49 5.54 -11.86 9.38
C LEU A 49 6.99 -11.46 9.60
N LYS A 50 7.49 -11.55 10.84
CA LYS A 50 8.84 -11.13 11.24
C LYS A 50 9.12 -9.66 10.88
N ILE A 51 8.11 -8.81 11.05
CA ILE A 51 8.22 -7.36 10.88
C ILE A 51 8.54 -6.71 12.25
N PRO A 52 9.16 -5.52 12.28
CA PRO A 52 9.61 -4.92 13.54
C PRO A 52 8.46 -4.34 14.39
N ALA A 53 7.40 -3.88 13.75
CA ALA A 53 6.23 -3.25 14.37
C ALA A 53 5.06 -3.18 13.37
N PRO A 54 3.83 -2.85 13.79
CA PRO A 54 2.68 -2.68 12.89
C PRO A 54 2.87 -1.57 11.84
N TYR A 55 3.58 -0.51 12.22
CA TYR A 55 4.06 0.55 11.35
C TYR A 55 5.57 0.71 11.56
N TYR A 56 6.31 0.97 10.50
CA TYR A 56 7.77 1.07 10.54
C TYR A 56 8.30 1.71 9.26
N SER A 57 9.57 2.12 9.29
CA SER A 57 10.27 2.60 8.11
C SER A 57 11.54 1.81 7.87
N PHE A 58 12.04 1.86 6.64
CA PHE A 58 13.35 1.35 6.29
C PHE A 58 13.90 2.05 5.05
N ARG A 59 15.22 1.96 4.85
CA ARG A 59 15.89 2.49 3.68
C ARG A 59 16.36 1.38 2.77
N LYS A 60 16.17 1.55 1.46
CA LYS A 60 16.78 0.71 0.42
C LYS A 60 17.35 1.61 -0.67
N LYS A 61 18.68 1.58 -0.85
CA LYS A 61 19.42 2.54 -1.69
C LYS A 61 19.11 3.99 -1.27
N ASN A 62 18.68 4.84 -2.21
CA ASN A 62 18.31 6.24 -1.95
C ASN A 62 16.83 6.41 -1.55
N TRP A 63 16.01 5.37 -1.66
CA TRP A 63 14.59 5.42 -1.29
C TRP A 63 14.36 5.11 0.18
N HIS A 64 13.41 5.83 0.76
CA HIS A 64 12.91 5.61 2.09
C HIS A 64 11.47 5.08 2.01
N PHE A 65 11.21 3.98 2.70
CA PHE A 65 9.94 3.26 2.68
C PHE A 65 9.28 3.42 4.03
N ILE A 66 7.99 3.78 4.04
CA ILE A 66 7.18 3.93 5.25
C ILE A 66 5.97 3.01 5.13
N ILE A 67 5.79 2.14 6.10
CA ILE A 67 4.65 1.25 6.23
C ILE A 67 3.76 1.79 7.35
N LEU A 68 2.49 2.05 7.02
CA LEU A 68 1.49 2.57 7.95
C LEU A 68 0.49 1.47 8.31
N ASP A 69 0.09 1.45 9.58
CA ASP A 69 -1.09 0.73 10.03
C ASP A 69 -2.31 1.67 10.03
N GLY A 70 -3.17 1.53 9.03
CA GLY A 70 -4.41 2.31 8.89
C GLY A 70 -5.64 1.66 9.55
N ASN A 71 -5.48 0.57 10.30
CA ASN A 71 -6.59 -0.21 10.85
C ASN A 71 -7.11 0.33 12.19
N GLY A 72 -6.80 1.58 12.54
CA GLY A 72 -7.31 2.22 13.74
C GLY A 72 -8.82 2.54 13.63
N PRO A 73 -9.47 2.87 14.76
CA PRO A 73 -10.85 3.32 14.76
C PRO A 73 -11.09 4.46 13.75
N GLY A 74 -12.11 4.30 12.90
CA GLY A 74 -12.42 5.26 11.84
C GLY A 74 -11.42 5.26 10.67
N LEU A 75 -10.63 4.20 10.51
CA LEU A 75 -9.60 4.05 9.48
C LEU A 75 -8.54 5.17 9.58
N LYS A 76 -8.11 5.46 10.80
CA LYS A 76 -7.17 6.54 11.09
C LYS A 76 -5.89 5.99 11.68
N LEU A 77 -4.82 6.75 11.51
CA LEU A 77 -3.64 6.61 12.35
C LEU A 77 -3.99 7.08 13.76
N ASP A 78 -3.51 6.37 14.78
CA ASP A 78 -3.57 6.92 16.13
C ASP A 78 -2.58 8.10 16.28
N GLY A 79 -2.69 8.81 17.40
CA GLY A 79 -1.85 9.98 17.65
C GLY A 79 -0.37 9.65 17.75
N GLU A 80 -0.01 8.45 18.22
CA GLU A 80 1.39 8.02 18.32
C GLU A 80 1.98 7.83 16.92
N GLN A 81 1.29 7.10 16.06
CA GLN A 81 1.72 6.83 14.69
C GLN A 81 1.72 8.10 13.82
N MET A 82 0.74 9.01 13.97
CA MET A 82 0.74 10.29 13.25
C MET A 82 1.95 11.15 13.66
N ASN A 83 2.24 11.25 14.95
CA ASN A 83 3.40 11.99 15.45
C ASN A 83 4.72 11.34 15.02
N TRP A 84 4.79 10.01 15.01
CA TRP A 84 5.93 9.27 14.50
C TRP A 84 6.15 9.55 13.01
N LEU A 85 5.10 9.51 12.19
CA LEU A 85 5.16 9.78 10.76
C LEU A 85 5.67 11.20 10.46
N GLU A 86 5.20 12.21 11.20
CA GLU A 86 5.69 13.58 11.07
C GLU A 86 7.19 13.66 11.39
N ARG A 87 7.62 13.08 12.52
CA ARG A 87 9.04 13.07 12.92
C ARG A 87 9.92 12.33 11.92
N GLU A 88 9.44 11.20 11.41
CA GLU A 88 10.15 10.40 10.41
C GLU A 88 10.41 11.27 9.16
N LEU A 89 9.37 11.90 8.62
CA LEU A 89 9.48 12.76 7.43
C LEU A 89 10.29 14.04 7.66
N ASP A 90 10.23 14.63 8.85
CA ASP A 90 11.04 15.79 9.25
C ASP A 90 12.54 15.43 9.35
N SER A 91 12.87 14.20 9.77
CA SER A 91 14.26 13.75 9.92
C SER A 91 14.98 13.49 8.59
N LEU A 92 14.22 13.29 7.50
CA LEU A 92 14.78 12.97 6.19
C LEU A 92 15.42 14.19 5.54
N LYS A 93 16.57 13.97 4.91
CA LYS A 93 17.24 14.99 4.08
C LYS A 93 16.29 15.48 2.98
N PRO A 94 16.37 16.77 2.59
CA PRO A 94 15.63 17.29 1.45
C PRO A 94 15.77 16.39 0.21
N ASN A 95 14.68 16.23 -0.55
CA ASN A 95 14.61 15.41 -1.76
C ASN A 95 14.89 13.90 -1.59
N THR A 96 14.94 13.36 -0.35
CA THR A 96 14.95 11.91 -0.16
C THR A 96 13.62 11.35 -0.68
N PRO A 97 13.58 10.51 -1.73
CA PRO A 97 12.33 10.01 -2.27
C PRO A 97 11.68 9.01 -1.31
N VAL A 98 10.41 9.28 -0.96
CA VAL A 98 9.63 8.49 -0.03
C VAL A 98 8.49 7.77 -0.75
N LEU A 99 8.38 6.47 -0.47
CA LEU A 99 7.24 5.64 -0.80
C LEU A 99 6.50 5.27 0.50
N LEU A 100 5.20 5.53 0.54
CA LEU A 100 4.35 5.12 1.65
C LEU A 100 3.45 3.94 1.24
N MET A 101 3.19 3.04 2.18
CA MET A 101 2.25 1.93 2.00
C MET A 101 1.25 1.94 3.16
N SER A 102 -0.04 1.85 2.85
CA SER A 102 -1.12 1.61 3.81
C SER A 102 -2.12 0.64 3.20
N HIS A 103 -2.84 -0.14 4.01
CA HIS A 103 -3.82 -1.10 3.48
C HIS A 103 -4.97 -0.35 2.81
N TYR A 104 -5.57 0.54 3.59
CA TYR A 104 -6.61 1.45 3.15
C TYR A 104 -5.97 2.58 2.34
N PRO A 105 -6.58 3.00 1.22
CA PRO A 105 -6.11 4.14 0.46
C PRO A 105 -6.11 5.41 1.30
N ILE A 106 -5.04 6.19 1.22
CA ILE A 106 -5.00 7.53 1.82
C ILE A 106 -5.88 8.49 1.01
N LEU A 107 -5.72 8.45 -0.32
CA LEU A 107 -6.62 9.04 -1.28
C LEU A 107 -6.88 7.99 -2.36
N THR A 108 -8.12 7.91 -2.82
CA THR A 108 -8.54 7.05 -3.92
C THR A 108 -9.71 7.71 -4.65
N VAL A 109 -9.84 7.46 -5.95
CA VAL A 109 -11.03 7.85 -6.71
C VAL A 109 -12.24 6.98 -6.35
N THR A 110 -12.02 5.78 -5.79
CA THR A 110 -13.05 4.77 -5.55
C THR A 110 -13.83 4.94 -4.26
N ASN A 111 -13.39 5.85 -3.39
CA ASN A 111 -13.99 6.00 -2.06
C ASN A 111 -15.49 6.35 -2.10
N THR A 112 -15.95 7.06 -3.14
CA THR A 112 -17.37 7.44 -3.25
C THR A 112 -18.30 6.26 -3.49
N TRP A 113 -17.79 5.14 -4.01
CA TRP A 113 -18.58 3.96 -4.32
C TRP A 113 -18.27 2.75 -3.41
N GLU A 114 -17.00 2.50 -3.08
CA GLU A 114 -16.59 1.40 -2.19
C GLU A 114 -16.39 1.83 -0.71
N GLY A 115 -16.17 3.12 -0.44
CA GLY A 115 -15.74 3.59 0.88
C GLY A 115 -14.29 3.22 1.19
N GLY A 116 -13.96 3.00 2.47
CA GLY A 116 -12.66 2.44 2.88
C GLY A 116 -11.43 3.34 2.69
N GLN A 117 -11.59 4.65 2.47
CA GLN A 117 -10.46 5.58 2.54
C GLN A 117 -10.11 5.91 4.00
N HIS A 118 -8.85 6.27 4.24
CA HIS A 118 -8.40 6.84 5.51
C HIS A 118 -9.33 7.96 6.01
N GLY A 119 -9.76 7.88 7.26
CA GLY A 119 -10.59 8.90 7.90
C GLY A 119 -9.84 10.20 8.20
N ASP A 120 -8.51 10.16 8.20
CA ASP A 120 -7.55 11.25 8.45
C ASP A 120 -6.80 11.70 7.19
N HIS A 121 -7.37 11.39 6.00
CA HIS A 121 -6.79 11.77 4.71
C HIS A 121 -6.53 13.27 4.57
N LYS A 122 -7.30 14.14 5.25
CA LYS A 122 -7.12 15.60 5.20
C LYS A 122 -5.86 16.05 5.94
N GLU A 123 -5.56 15.43 7.06
CA GLU A 123 -4.36 15.63 7.86
C GLU A 123 -3.14 15.07 7.10
N LEU A 124 -3.24 13.84 6.59
CA LEU A 124 -2.19 13.19 5.81
C LEU A 124 -1.84 13.97 4.55
N LYS A 125 -2.83 14.42 3.76
CA LYS A 125 -2.54 15.22 2.55
C LYS A 125 -1.94 16.60 2.87
N LYS A 126 -2.21 17.17 4.05
CA LYS A 126 -1.55 18.40 4.52
C LYS A 126 -0.09 18.12 4.89
N LEU A 127 0.17 17.04 5.62
CA LEU A 127 1.53 16.60 5.96
C LEU A 127 2.35 16.31 4.70
N PHE A 128 1.80 15.57 3.74
CA PHE A 128 2.52 15.26 2.50
C PHE A 128 2.81 16.50 1.66
N TYR A 129 1.96 17.52 1.72
CA TYR A 129 2.27 18.81 1.11
C TYR A 129 3.44 19.54 1.79
N LYS A 130 3.54 19.50 3.13
CA LYS A 130 4.72 20.00 3.88
C LYS A 130 6.00 19.30 3.37
N HIS A 131 5.93 18.00 3.10
CA HIS A 131 7.03 17.15 2.63
C HIS A 131 6.98 16.80 1.13
N ARG A 132 6.42 17.68 0.29
CA ARG A 132 6.22 17.45 -1.16
C ARG A 132 7.51 17.25 -1.96
N ASP A 133 8.65 17.69 -1.42
CA ASP A 133 9.97 17.43 -1.99
C ASP A 133 10.37 15.94 -1.85
N LYS A 134 9.79 15.23 -0.87
CA LYS A 134 10.15 13.85 -0.49
C LYS A 134 9.10 12.83 -0.90
N VAL A 135 7.84 13.03 -0.52
CA VAL A 135 6.76 12.06 -0.74
C VAL A 135 6.44 11.97 -2.23
N LYS A 136 6.69 10.81 -2.85
CA LYS A 136 6.50 10.59 -4.30
C LYS A 136 5.28 9.74 -4.61
N ILE A 137 5.05 8.71 -3.81
CA ILE A 137 4.00 7.73 -4.07
C ILE A 137 3.46 7.11 -2.79
N CYS A 138 2.15 6.91 -2.77
CA CYS A 138 1.41 6.17 -1.75
C CYS A 138 0.75 4.96 -2.41
N LEU A 139 0.98 3.77 -1.87
CA LEU A 139 0.41 2.51 -2.36
C LEU A 139 -0.61 1.96 -1.38
N SER A 140 -1.68 1.42 -1.94
CA SER A 140 -2.77 0.82 -1.19
C SER A 140 -3.43 -0.34 -1.93
N GLY A 141 -4.33 -1.01 -1.22
CA GLY A 141 -5.23 -2.02 -1.75
C GLY A 141 -6.61 -1.78 -1.14
N HIS A 142 -7.16 -2.81 -0.49
CA HIS A 142 -8.47 -2.82 0.17
C HIS A 142 -9.68 -2.76 -0.78
N GLN A 143 -9.68 -1.85 -1.75
CA GLN A 143 -10.79 -1.62 -2.68
C GLN A 143 -11.01 -2.78 -3.65
N HIS A 144 -9.98 -3.61 -3.89
CA HIS A 144 -9.92 -4.60 -4.96
C HIS A 144 -10.09 -4.03 -6.39
N LEU A 145 -10.27 -2.72 -6.51
CA LEU A 145 -10.30 -1.96 -7.75
C LEU A 145 -8.94 -1.34 -8.05
N LEU A 146 -8.72 -1.08 -9.34
CA LEU A 146 -7.55 -0.37 -9.83
C LEU A 146 -7.86 1.11 -9.95
N ASP A 147 -7.09 1.93 -9.24
CA ASP A 147 -7.14 3.35 -9.42
C ASP A 147 -5.77 4.03 -9.28
N GLU A 148 -5.68 5.18 -9.94
CA GLU A 148 -4.59 6.12 -9.78
C GLU A 148 -5.15 7.54 -9.62
N ALA A 149 -4.63 8.26 -8.64
CA ALA A 149 -4.83 9.70 -8.50
C ALA A 149 -3.50 10.42 -8.34
N VAL A 150 -3.42 11.65 -8.87
CA VAL A 150 -2.28 12.54 -8.63
C VAL A 150 -2.80 13.81 -7.99
N TYR A 151 -2.25 14.14 -6.82
CA TYR A 151 -2.63 15.34 -6.08
C TYR A 151 -1.40 15.96 -5.42
N ASN A 152 -1.22 17.28 -5.60
CA ASN A 152 -0.08 18.03 -5.05
C ASN A 152 1.31 17.43 -5.35
N GLY A 153 1.45 16.78 -6.52
CA GLY A 153 2.70 16.13 -6.93
C GLY A 153 2.96 14.76 -6.30
N VAL A 154 2.03 14.23 -5.51
CA VAL A 154 2.08 12.87 -4.95
C VAL A 154 1.17 11.96 -5.78
N ARG A 155 1.66 10.76 -6.13
CA ARG A 155 0.89 9.72 -6.81
C ARG A 155 0.25 8.79 -5.77
N TYR A 156 -1.03 8.49 -5.92
CA TYR A 156 -1.76 7.56 -5.06
C TYR A 156 -2.26 6.43 -5.95
N HIS A 157 -1.97 5.19 -5.55
CA HIS A 157 -2.33 4.00 -6.32
C HIS A 157 -3.08 3.02 -5.42
N CYS A 158 -4.26 2.62 -5.86
CA CYS A 158 -4.89 1.39 -5.39
C CYS A 158 -4.60 0.28 -6.40
N ASN A 159 -3.79 -0.70 -6.00
CA ASN A 159 -3.25 -1.71 -6.92
C ASN A 159 -4.13 -2.96 -7.01
N GLY A 160 -5.46 -2.81 -6.94
CA GLY A 160 -6.40 -3.91 -7.07
C GLY A 160 -6.12 -5.06 -6.09
N SER A 161 -6.37 -6.29 -6.52
CA SER A 161 -6.09 -7.49 -5.73
C SER A 161 -5.63 -8.64 -6.61
N MET A 162 -4.64 -9.43 -6.14
CA MET A 162 -4.32 -10.70 -6.82
C MET A 162 -5.46 -11.71 -6.74
N SER A 163 -6.29 -11.64 -5.69
CA SER A 163 -7.43 -12.54 -5.55
C SER A 163 -8.65 -12.09 -6.35
N GLY A 164 -8.62 -10.90 -6.96
CA GLY A 164 -9.78 -10.33 -7.65
C GLY A 164 -11.02 -10.37 -6.74
N PHE A 165 -12.07 -11.09 -7.15
CA PHE A 165 -13.25 -11.37 -6.33
C PHE A 165 -13.00 -12.44 -5.23
N TRP A 166 -11.99 -12.26 -4.37
CA TRP A 166 -11.67 -13.21 -3.28
C TRP A 166 -11.51 -14.66 -3.76
N TRP A 167 -10.89 -14.85 -4.93
CA TRP A 167 -10.74 -16.14 -5.64
C TRP A 167 -12.05 -16.76 -6.15
N GLY A 168 -13.18 -16.10 -5.91
CA GLY A 168 -14.48 -16.48 -6.43
C GLY A 168 -14.66 -16.09 -7.90
N LYS A 169 -15.72 -16.63 -8.52
CA LYS A 169 -16.00 -16.38 -9.94
C LYS A 169 -16.49 -14.95 -10.25
N GLY A 170 -16.79 -14.14 -9.24
CA GLY A 170 -17.48 -12.86 -9.43
C GLY A 170 -18.99 -12.97 -9.22
N ASP A 171 -19.66 -11.83 -9.30
CA ASP A 171 -21.10 -11.61 -9.16
C ASP A 171 -21.66 -10.86 -10.39
N GLU A 172 -22.93 -10.41 -10.34
CA GLU A 172 -23.56 -9.66 -11.44
C GLU A 172 -22.88 -8.33 -11.80
N LYS A 173 -22.05 -7.78 -10.92
CA LYS A 173 -21.28 -6.54 -11.17
C LYS A 173 -19.94 -6.83 -11.83
N SER A 174 -19.49 -8.08 -11.80
CA SER A 174 -18.18 -8.48 -12.28
C SER A 174 -18.18 -8.54 -13.82
N ALA A 175 -17.32 -7.73 -14.44
CA ALA A 175 -17.25 -7.63 -15.90
C ALA A 175 -16.77 -8.92 -16.57
N ARG A 176 -16.01 -9.75 -15.83
CA ARG A 176 -15.50 -11.06 -16.26
C ARG A 176 -15.34 -11.98 -15.05
N PRO A 177 -15.22 -13.31 -15.26
CA PRO A 177 -14.90 -14.23 -14.19
C PRO A 177 -13.67 -13.78 -13.40
N TYR A 178 -13.74 -13.89 -12.08
CA TYR A 178 -12.69 -13.54 -11.10
C TYR A 178 -12.42 -12.06 -10.91
N PHE A 179 -13.05 -11.17 -11.69
CA PHE A 179 -12.85 -9.73 -11.56
C PHE A 179 -13.65 -9.20 -10.37
N TYR A 180 -13.14 -8.15 -9.72
CA TYR A 180 -13.97 -7.31 -8.87
C TYR A 180 -14.43 -6.11 -9.70
N GLN A 181 -15.71 -6.09 -10.07
CA GLN A 181 -16.26 -5.16 -11.05
C GLN A 181 -15.47 -5.23 -12.37
N GLU A 182 -14.90 -4.13 -12.86
CA GLU A 182 -14.08 -4.08 -14.07
C GLU A 182 -12.59 -4.39 -13.81
N SER A 183 -12.17 -4.55 -12.56
CA SER A 183 -10.77 -4.75 -12.20
C SER A 183 -10.38 -6.23 -12.22
N SER A 184 -9.47 -6.57 -13.13
CA SER A 184 -8.88 -7.92 -13.22
C SER A 184 -8.02 -8.24 -12.01
N PRO A 185 -7.91 -9.53 -11.60
CA PRO A 185 -6.89 -9.93 -10.65
C PRO A 185 -5.48 -9.74 -11.22
N GLY A 186 -4.52 -9.40 -10.37
CA GLY A 186 -3.18 -8.99 -10.81
C GLY A 186 -2.33 -8.37 -9.70
N TYR A 187 -1.15 -7.90 -10.06
CA TYR A 187 -0.18 -7.28 -9.15
C TYR A 187 0.50 -6.07 -9.78
N ALA A 188 1.02 -5.17 -8.94
CA ALA A 188 1.78 -4.03 -9.39
C ALA A 188 3.29 -4.32 -9.44
N LEU A 189 3.93 -3.86 -10.51
CA LEU A 189 5.37 -3.79 -10.64
C LEU A 189 5.83 -2.33 -10.50
N LEU A 190 6.70 -2.09 -9.52
CA LEU A 190 7.27 -0.76 -9.28
C LEU A 190 8.67 -0.64 -9.85
N LYS A 191 8.92 0.48 -10.54
CA LYS A 191 10.26 0.92 -10.93
C LYS A 191 10.59 2.21 -10.18
N LEU A 192 11.63 2.14 -9.34
CA LEU A 192 12.08 3.24 -8.50
C LEU A 192 13.43 3.72 -9.00
N TYR A 193 13.52 5.00 -9.37
CA TYR A 193 14.72 5.59 -9.98
C TYR A 193 15.55 6.38 -8.97
N GLU A 194 16.84 6.54 -9.24
CA GLU A 194 17.77 7.26 -8.33
C GLU A 194 17.43 8.75 -8.19
N ASP A 195 16.81 9.33 -9.21
CA ASP A 195 16.34 10.73 -9.24
C ASP A 195 14.98 10.93 -8.54
N GLY A 196 14.41 9.88 -7.95
CA GLY A 196 13.13 9.92 -7.26
C GLY A 196 11.91 9.79 -8.17
N ARG A 197 12.08 9.59 -9.50
CA ARG A 197 10.96 9.17 -10.35
C ARG A 197 10.48 7.78 -9.94
N VAL A 198 9.20 7.52 -10.15
CA VAL A 198 8.57 6.22 -9.92
C VAL A 198 7.58 5.90 -11.03
N GLU A 199 7.61 4.66 -11.49
CA GLU A 199 6.56 4.06 -12.31
C GLU A 199 5.87 2.95 -11.52
N ASN A 200 4.55 2.86 -11.67
CA ASN A 200 3.73 1.78 -11.17
C ASN A 200 2.96 1.21 -12.36
N GLU A 201 3.22 -0.06 -12.68
CA GLU A 201 2.65 -0.78 -13.80
C GLU A 201 1.84 -1.96 -13.26
N TYR A 202 0.53 -1.97 -13.53
CA TYR A 202 -0.31 -3.10 -13.13
C TYR A 202 -0.22 -4.24 -14.15
N ILE A 203 0.08 -5.43 -13.67
CA ILE A 203 0.19 -6.66 -14.46
C ILE A 203 -1.01 -7.54 -14.14
N PRO A 204 -2.01 -7.63 -15.04
CA PRO A 204 -3.13 -8.56 -14.85
C PRO A 204 -2.64 -10.01 -14.92
N LEU A 205 -3.28 -10.89 -14.15
CA LEU A 205 -3.08 -12.33 -14.30
C LEU A 205 -3.74 -12.79 -15.59
N ASP A 206 -3.00 -13.60 -16.36
CA ASP A 206 -3.60 -14.34 -17.46
C ASP A 206 -4.42 -15.50 -16.87
N LEU A 207 -5.75 -15.43 -17.05
CA LEU A 207 -6.71 -16.40 -16.54
C LEU A 207 -7.35 -17.20 -17.68
N SER A 208 -6.70 -17.26 -18.85
CA SER A 208 -7.13 -18.04 -20.02
C SER A 208 -7.34 -19.52 -19.71
#